data_AF-A0ABD5MFC3-F1
#
_entry.id   AF-A0ABD5MFC3-F1
#
_cell.length_a   1.000
_cell.length_b   1.000
_cell.length_c   1.000
_cell.angle_alpha   90.00
_cell.angle_beta   90.00
_cell.angle_gamma   90.00
#
_symmetry.space_group_name_H-M   'P 1'
#
loop_
_entity.id
_entity.type
_entity.pdbx_description
1 polymer ?
#
loop_
_entity_poly.entity_id
_entity_poly.type
_entity_poly.pdbx_seq_one_letter_code
_entity_poly.pdbx_strand_id
1 'polypeptide(L)'
;MELEEFTRSNAPEEGGTGFQKENARLLDVPVDGTVMVKAGTMIAYTGEMTFTGKSSAEGGITGFVKEAVSGEGTPVMEAEGSGHLYVADQGKKVQVLDLDADESISVNGNDVLAFESRIDYEINTIGSLSGAAAGGLTNVYLSGPGQVALTTHGDPLVMTPPVYTDPDATVAWSTNLSPSIATNKTIEIGQTSGEGMQMEFTGSEGFVVVQPHEEGGQTHGQ
;
A
#
# COMPACT_ATOMS: atom_id res chain seq x y z
N MET A 1 -35.05 2.13 -8.70
CA MET A 1 -34.36 3.29 -8.13
C MET A 1 -34.57 4.46 -9.06
N GLU A 2 -35.16 5.53 -8.56
CA GLU A 2 -35.35 6.78 -9.31
C GLU A 2 -34.04 7.60 -9.31
N LEU A 3 -33.90 8.58 -10.23
CA LEU A 3 -32.66 9.34 -10.36
C LEU A 3 -32.29 10.10 -9.07
N GLU A 4 -33.26 10.74 -8.43
CA GLU A 4 -33.05 11.47 -7.17
C GLU A 4 -32.67 10.53 -6.01
N GLU A 5 -33.22 9.32 -6.01
CA GLU A 5 -32.87 8.29 -5.04
C GLU A 5 -31.43 7.79 -5.27
N PHE A 6 -31.04 7.61 -6.53
CA PHE A 6 -29.67 7.23 -6.90
C PHE A 6 -28.65 8.28 -6.46
N THR A 7 -28.89 9.56 -6.74
CA THR A 7 -27.94 10.62 -6.37
C THR A 7 -27.82 10.76 -4.86
N ARG A 8 -28.94 10.73 -4.13
CA ARG A 8 -28.93 10.85 -2.67
C ARG A 8 -28.29 9.64 -1.98
N SER A 9 -28.50 8.44 -2.49
CA SER A 9 -27.98 7.20 -1.86
C SER A 9 -26.51 6.93 -2.17
N ASN A 10 -25.91 7.67 -3.10
CA ASN A 10 -24.50 7.56 -3.50
C ASN A 10 -23.77 8.91 -3.39
N ALA A 11 -24.33 9.86 -2.64
CA ALA A 11 -23.62 11.09 -2.29
C ALA A 11 -22.54 10.77 -1.26
N PRO A 12 -21.40 11.50 -1.26
CA PRO A 12 -20.38 11.37 -0.23
C PRO A 12 -20.98 11.51 1.17
N GLU A 13 -20.45 10.75 2.12
CA GLU A 13 -20.87 10.90 3.52
C GLU A 13 -20.44 12.29 4.04
N GLU A 14 -21.39 13.04 4.62
CA GLU A 14 -21.09 14.37 5.13
C GLU A 14 -20.48 14.32 6.55
N GLY A 15 -19.29 14.90 6.69
CA GLY A 15 -18.65 15.14 7.98
C GLY A 15 -17.70 14.03 8.43
N GLY A 16 -16.94 14.28 9.50
CA GLY A 16 -15.89 13.39 10.00
C GLY A 16 -14.50 14.01 9.88
N THR A 17 -13.58 13.55 10.71
CA THR A 17 -12.19 14.01 10.74
C THR A 17 -11.28 12.87 10.31
N GLY A 18 -10.32 13.14 9.43
CA GLY A 18 -9.41 12.13 8.92
C GLY A 18 -10.00 11.27 7.80
N PHE A 19 -9.37 10.14 7.50
CA PHE A 19 -9.69 9.24 6.40
C PHE A 19 -11.02 8.52 6.60
N GLN A 20 -11.84 8.49 5.55
CA GLN A 20 -13.18 7.92 5.58
C GLN A 20 -13.42 6.96 4.43
N LYS A 21 -14.23 5.93 4.66
CA LYS A 21 -14.59 4.95 3.63
C LYS A 21 -15.98 5.25 3.10
N GLU A 22 -16.05 5.88 1.92
CA GLU A 22 -17.31 6.06 1.17
C GLU A 22 -17.98 4.73 0.85
N ASN A 23 -17.16 3.70 0.65
CA ASN A 23 -17.57 2.32 0.65
C ASN A 23 -16.33 1.44 0.92
N ALA A 24 -16.49 0.12 0.83
CA ALA A 24 -15.40 -0.81 1.10
C ALA A 24 -14.14 -0.60 0.23
N ARG A 25 -14.21 0.12 -0.89
CA ARG A 25 -13.14 0.24 -1.91
C ARG A 25 -12.75 1.67 -2.26
N LEU A 26 -13.50 2.66 -1.81
CA LEU A 26 -13.26 4.08 -2.11
C LEU A 26 -13.02 4.82 -0.80
N LEU A 27 -11.86 5.47 -0.71
CA LEU A 27 -11.47 6.29 0.42
C LEU A 27 -11.75 7.76 0.08
N ASP A 28 -12.45 8.46 0.96
CA ASP A 28 -12.47 9.92 1.03
C ASP A 28 -11.37 10.39 1.99
N VAL A 29 -10.56 11.32 1.51
CA VAL A 29 -9.47 11.96 2.23
C VAL A 29 -9.79 13.45 2.33
N PRO A 30 -10.28 13.93 3.48
CA PRO A 30 -10.33 15.35 3.76
C PRO A 30 -8.92 15.93 3.75
N VAL A 31 -8.70 16.97 2.94
CA VAL A 31 -7.40 17.63 2.79
C VAL A 31 -7.53 19.07 3.29
N ASP A 32 -6.66 19.44 4.22
CA ASP A 32 -6.37 20.80 4.65
C ASP A 32 -4.85 20.91 4.85
N GLY A 33 -4.15 21.35 3.82
CA GLY A 33 -2.69 21.23 3.71
C GLY A 33 -2.30 20.02 2.90
N THR A 34 -1.48 19.12 3.45
CA THR A 34 -0.79 18.07 2.68
C THR A 34 -1.15 16.65 3.15
N VAL A 35 -1.34 15.74 2.20
CA VAL A 35 -1.48 14.30 2.41
C VAL A 35 -0.66 13.51 1.39
N MET A 36 -0.19 12.32 1.77
CA MET A 36 0.51 11.41 0.86
C MET A 36 -0.45 10.35 0.34
N VAL A 37 -0.42 10.07 -0.96
CA VAL A 37 -1.27 9.07 -1.62
C VAL A 37 -0.47 8.26 -2.64
N LYS A 38 -0.86 7.02 -2.91
CA LYS A 38 -0.27 6.23 -4.00
C LYS A 38 -0.61 6.87 -5.34
N ALA A 39 0.40 7.16 -6.14
CA ALA A 39 0.24 7.73 -7.47
C ALA A 39 -0.62 6.81 -8.34
N GLY A 40 -1.51 7.41 -9.13
CA GLY A 40 -2.42 6.67 -10.00
C GLY A 40 -3.68 6.12 -9.32
N THR A 41 -3.87 6.34 -8.01
CA THR A 41 -5.09 5.93 -7.29
C THR A 41 -6.14 7.03 -7.17
N MET A 42 -5.84 8.25 -7.61
CA MET A 42 -6.81 9.36 -7.61
C MET A 42 -7.98 9.06 -8.55
N ILE A 43 -9.19 9.15 -8.01
CA ILE A 43 -10.45 8.94 -8.73
C ILE A 43 -11.17 10.27 -8.98
N ALA A 44 -11.29 11.11 -7.95
CA ALA A 44 -11.95 12.41 -8.01
C ALA A 44 -11.44 13.34 -6.91
N TYR A 45 -11.70 14.65 -7.01
CA TYR A 45 -11.50 15.58 -5.91
C TYR A 45 -12.50 16.74 -5.98
N THR A 46 -12.74 17.39 -4.84
CA THR A 46 -13.47 18.67 -4.73
C THR A 46 -12.60 19.70 -4.02
N GLY A 47 -12.87 20.98 -4.26
CA GLY A 47 -12.04 22.07 -3.75
C GLY A 47 -10.82 22.36 -4.62
N GLU A 48 -9.77 22.89 -4.01
CA GLU A 48 -8.53 23.29 -4.69
C GLU A 48 -7.43 22.30 -4.34
N MET A 49 -6.88 21.59 -5.33
CA MET A 49 -5.85 20.55 -5.14
C MET A 49 -4.71 20.70 -6.14
N THR A 50 -3.49 20.52 -5.65
CA THR A 50 -2.26 20.36 -6.44
C THR A 50 -1.64 19.01 -6.12
N PHE A 51 -1.09 18.36 -7.15
CA PHE A 51 -0.47 17.04 -7.03
C PHE A 51 0.98 17.08 -7.50
N THR A 52 1.89 16.64 -6.64
CA THR A 52 3.34 16.63 -6.92
C THR A 52 3.90 15.24 -6.67
N GLY A 53 4.48 14.63 -7.70
CA GLY A 53 5.19 13.35 -7.58
C GLY A 53 6.65 13.57 -7.25
N LYS A 54 7.19 12.84 -6.26
CA LYS A 54 8.64 12.79 -6.01
C LYS A 54 9.28 11.78 -6.97
N SER A 55 9.82 12.25 -8.10
CA SER A 55 10.80 11.48 -8.88
C SER A 55 12.19 12.00 -8.49
N SER A 56 12.94 11.30 -7.64
CA SER A 56 14.35 11.68 -7.39
C SER A 56 15.25 11.01 -8.42
N ALA A 57 16.20 11.75 -9.02
CA ALA A 57 17.60 11.57 -8.63
C ALA A 57 18.34 12.87 -8.27
N GLU A 58 17.90 14.05 -8.70
CA GLU A 58 18.53 15.32 -8.32
C GLU A 58 17.46 16.42 -8.34
N GLY A 59 17.40 17.22 -7.29
CA GLY A 59 16.26 18.05 -6.93
C GLY A 59 15.72 18.96 -8.03
N GLY A 60 14.44 18.77 -8.32
CA GLY A 60 13.56 19.81 -8.88
C GLY A 60 12.57 19.27 -9.90
N ILE A 61 11.27 19.36 -9.62
CA ILE A 61 10.24 19.31 -10.67
C ILE A 61 9.10 20.30 -10.36
N THR A 62 8.82 21.16 -11.34
CA THR A 62 7.57 21.90 -11.51
C THR A 62 6.66 21.14 -12.48
N GLY A 63 5.46 20.76 -12.03
CA GLY A 63 4.37 20.25 -12.89
C GLY A 63 4.04 18.76 -12.75
N PHE A 64 2.87 18.39 -13.28
CA PHE A 64 2.36 17.01 -13.32
C PHE A 64 3.35 16.08 -14.03
N VAL A 65 4.09 15.30 -13.27
CA VAL A 65 4.95 14.24 -13.81
C VAL A 65 4.05 13.13 -14.34
N LYS A 66 3.92 13.10 -15.66
CA LYS A 66 3.24 12.03 -16.41
C LYS A 66 4.08 10.74 -16.49
N GLU A 67 5.05 10.60 -15.58
CA GLU A 67 6.10 9.59 -15.60
C GLU A 67 6.45 9.17 -14.17
N ALA A 68 5.45 8.63 -13.44
CA ALA A 68 5.72 7.69 -12.35
C ALA A 68 6.13 6.31 -12.92
N VAL A 69 6.95 6.32 -13.98
CA VAL A 69 7.50 5.16 -14.66
C VAL A 69 9.01 5.25 -14.51
N SER A 70 9.50 4.96 -13.32
CA SER A 70 10.90 4.60 -13.13
C SER A 70 10.99 3.45 -12.15
N GLY A 71 10.73 2.24 -12.66
CA GLY A 71 11.56 1.05 -12.45
C GLY A 71 11.71 0.42 -11.06
N GLU A 72 11.81 1.16 -9.96
CA GLU A 72 12.08 0.63 -8.63
C GLU A 72 11.50 1.58 -7.57
N GLY A 73 10.41 1.20 -6.90
CA GLY A 73 9.83 1.97 -5.79
C GLY A 73 8.29 2.03 -5.77
N THR A 74 7.70 2.12 -4.57
CA THR A 74 6.29 2.45 -4.38
C THR A 74 6.05 3.89 -4.82
N PRO A 75 5.18 4.16 -5.81
CA PRO A 75 5.00 5.52 -6.32
C PRO A 75 4.12 6.31 -5.35
N VAL A 76 4.73 7.01 -4.39
CA VAL A 76 4.02 7.92 -3.46
C VAL A 76 4.00 9.33 -4.05
N MET A 77 2.83 9.96 -4.02
CA MET A 77 2.54 11.30 -4.52
C MET A 77 2.04 12.19 -3.38
N GLU A 78 2.44 13.46 -3.39
CA GLU A 78 1.96 14.48 -2.48
C GLU A 78 0.72 15.16 -3.09
N ALA A 79 -0.36 15.26 -2.31
CA ALA A 79 -1.52 16.07 -2.63
C ALA A 79 -1.62 17.21 -1.61
N GLU A 80 -1.65 18.45 -2.11
CA GLU A 80 -1.70 19.66 -1.30
C GLU A 80 -2.90 20.52 -1.70
N GLY A 81 -3.66 21.01 -0.72
CA GLY A 81 -4.81 21.86 -1.00
C GLY A 81 -5.84 21.95 0.12
N SER A 82 -7.08 22.24 -0.26
CA SER A 82 -8.24 22.26 0.64
C SER A 82 -9.48 21.67 -0.05
N GLY A 83 -10.15 20.71 0.61
CA GLY A 83 -11.30 20.00 0.05
C GLY A 83 -11.26 18.50 0.33
N HIS A 84 -11.77 17.70 -0.62
CA HIS A 84 -11.86 16.24 -0.49
C HIS A 84 -11.18 15.54 -1.65
N LEU A 85 -10.36 14.54 -1.38
CA LEU A 85 -9.67 13.71 -2.37
C LEU A 85 -10.18 12.27 -2.27
N TYR A 86 -10.70 11.74 -3.37
CA TYR A 86 -11.21 10.37 -3.43
C TYR A 86 -10.19 9.46 -4.12
N VAL A 87 -9.73 8.43 -3.42
CA VAL A 87 -8.73 7.47 -3.90
C VAL A 87 -9.22 6.02 -3.81
N ALA A 88 -8.85 5.21 -4.80
CA ALA A 88 -9.11 3.77 -4.84
C ALA A 88 -8.00 3.05 -5.61
N ASP A 89 -7.70 1.82 -5.20
CA ASP A 89 -6.70 0.99 -5.88
C ASP A 89 -7.35 -0.25 -6.48
N GLN A 90 -7.62 -0.21 -7.79
CA GLN A 90 -8.02 -1.36 -8.61
C GLN A 90 -9.14 -2.26 -8.03
N GLY A 91 -10.05 -1.68 -7.25
CA GLY A 91 -11.17 -2.41 -6.62
C GLY A 91 -10.79 -3.23 -5.38
N LYS A 92 -9.55 -3.10 -4.88
CA LYS A 92 -9.13 -3.60 -3.56
C LYS A 92 -9.97 -2.95 -2.46
N LYS A 93 -10.14 -3.67 -1.35
CA LYS A 93 -10.78 -3.16 -0.14
C LYS A 93 -9.83 -2.28 0.65
N VAL A 94 -10.34 -1.15 1.15
CA VAL A 94 -9.59 -0.18 1.95
C VAL A 94 -9.64 -0.55 3.44
N GLN A 95 -8.46 -0.53 4.07
CA GLN A 95 -8.29 -0.63 5.51
C GLN A 95 -7.67 0.67 6.01
N VAL A 96 -8.26 1.28 7.03
CA VAL A 96 -7.75 2.49 7.68
C VAL A 96 -7.26 2.11 9.06
N LEU A 97 -6.05 2.53 9.40
CA LEU A 97 -5.41 2.30 10.69
C LEU A 97 -4.98 3.64 11.28
N ASP A 98 -5.22 3.82 12.57
CA ASP A 98 -4.60 4.87 13.36
C ASP A 98 -3.32 4.29 13.98
N LEU A 99 -2.19 4.97 13.79
CA LEU A 99 -0.93 4.64 14.43
C LEU A 99 -0.68 5.62 15.58
N ASP A 100 -0.43 5.10 16.77
CA ASP A 100 0.12 5.87 17.89
C ASP A 100 1.60 6.22 17.64
N ALA A 101 2.15 7.14 18.45
CA ALA A 101 3.50 7.69 18.23
C ALA A 101 4.64 6.64 18.34
N ASP A 102 4.41 5.53 19.03
CA ASP A 102 5.33 4.41 19.18
C ASP A 102 4.98 3.21 18.27
N GLU A 103 3.95 3.34 17.43
CA GLU A 103 3.52 2.30 16.51
C GLU A 103 4.10 2.50 15.10
N SER A 104 4.39 1.38 14.45
CA SER A 104 4.85 1.38 13.06
C SER A 104 4.48 0.09 12.34
N ILE A 105 4.33 0.18 11.03
CA ILE A 105 3.93 -0.92 10.15
C ILE A 105 4.75 -0.88 8.87
N SER A 106 5.20 -2.05 8.39
CA SER A 106 5.74 -2.19 7.05
C SER A 106 4.62 -2.67 6.13
N VAL A 107 4.40 -2.00 5.01
CA VAL A 107 3.35 -2.32 4.04
C VAL A 107 3.99 -2.55 2.68
N ASN A 108 3.57 -3.58 1.96
CA ASN A 108 3.96 -3.80 0.58
C ASN A 108 3.59 -2.55 -0.25
N GLY A 109 4.51 -2.13 -1.11
CA GLY A 109 4.33 -0.98 -1.97
C GLY A 109 3.10 -1.03 -2.86
N ASN A 110 2.68 -2.23 -3.25
CA ASN A 110 1.46 -2.42 -4.03
C ASN A 110 0.19 -2.15 -3.21
N ASP A 111 0.27 -2.16 -1.88
CA ASP A 111 -0.89 -2.12 -1.00
C ASP A 111 -1.05 -0.81 -0.23
N VAL A 112 -0.05 0.07 -0.22
CA VAL A 112 -0.21 1.43 0.34
C VAL A 112 -1.21 2.23 -0.48
N LEU A 113 -2.16 2.92 0.17
CA LEU A 113 -3.12 3.79 -0.51
C LEU A 113 -2.92 5.27 -0.16
N ALA A 114 -2.89 5.60 1.13
CA ALA A 114 -2.72 6.98 1.61
C ALA A 114 -2.16 7.02 3.03
N PHE A 115 -1.56 8.13 3.43
CA PHE A 115 -1.18 8.38 4.82
C PHE A 115 -1.05 9.88 5.09
N GLU A 116 -1.34 10.29 6.33
CA GLU A 116 -1.21 11.69 6.74
C GLU A 116 0.25 12.18 6.60
N SER A 117 0.43 13.47 6.31
CA SER A 117 1.76 14.08 6.19
C SER A 117 2.61 14.05 7.47
N ARG A 118 2.01 13.73 8.62
CA ARG A 118 2.68 13.57 9.92
C ARG A 118 3.26 12.18 10.14
N ILE A 119 2.90 11.20 9.31
CA ILE A 119 3.48 9.86 9.33
C ILE A 119 4.90 9.94 8.77
N ASP A 120 5.88 9.51 9.57
CA ASP A 120 7.24 9.31 9.10
C ASP A 120 7.28 8.07 8.21
N TYR A 121 7.93 8.17 7.04
CA TYR A 121 7.99 7.04 6.10
C TYR A 121 9.36 6.84 5.45
N GLU A 122 9.69 5.56 5.22
CA GLU A 122 10.86 5.11 4.47
C GLU A 122 10.44 4.07 3.43
N ILE A 123 10.99 4.15 2.22
CA ILE A 123 10.76 3.14 1.17
C ILE A 123 12.04 2.32 1.04
N ASN A 124 11.93 1.00 1.16
CA ASN A 124 13.06 0.09 1.07
C ASN A 124 12.70 -1.18 0.30
N THR A 125 13.67 -1.80 -0.37
CA THR A 125 13.45 -3.01 -1.17
C THR A 125 14.10 -4.22 -0.50
N ILE A 126 13.27 -5.20 -0.15
CA ILE A 126 13.71 -6.46 0.47
C ILE A 126 14.22 -7.40 -0.63
N GLY A 127 15.39 -8.02 -0.39
CA GLY A 127 16.01 -8.97 -1.33
C GLY A 127 17.02 -8.38 -2.32
N SER A 128 17.33 -7.08 -2.23
CA SER A 128 18.31 -6.40 -3.11
C SER A 128 19.76 -6.90 -2.98
N LEU A 129 20.08 -7.73 -1.98
CA LEU A 129 21.40 -8.35 -1.77
C LEU A 129 21.67 -9.58 -2.67
N SER A 130 20.69 -10.04 -3.47
CA SER A 130 20.90 -11.09 -4.49
C SER A 130 20.52 -10.60 -5.88
N GLY A 131 21.28 -9.63 -6.39
CA GLY A 131 21.45 -9.29 -7.80
C GLY A 131 20.20 -9.27 -8.68
N ALA A 132 19.57 -8.09 -8.81
CA ALA A 132 18.83 -7.54 -9.96
C ALA A 132 17.83 -8.40 -10.78
N ALA A 133 17.63 -9.68 -10.48
CA ALA A 133 16.86 -10.62 -11.27
C ALA A 133 15.59 -11.14 -10.56
N ALA A 134 15.39 -10.75 -9.29
CA ALA A 134 14.30 -11.26 -8.44
C ALA A 134 13.27 -10.18 -8.07
N GLY A 135 12.95 -9.25 -8.99
CA GLY A 135 11.83 -8.30 -8.90
C GLY A 135 11.52 -7.85 -7.47
N GLY A 136 12.48 -7.18 -6.82
CA GLY A 136 12.50 -7.02 -5.36
C GLY A 136 11.19 -6.51 -4.75
N LEU A 137 10.87 -6.99 -3.55
CA LEU A 137 9.67 -6.59 -2.82
C LEU A 137 9.92 -5.20 -2.23
N THR A 138 9.31 -4.16 -2.84
CA THR A 138 9.37 -2.82 -2.27
C THR A 138 8.36 -2.67 -1.14
N ASN A 139 8.83 -2.20 -0.01
CA ASN A 139 8.04 -1.94 1.19
C ASN A 139 8.12 -0.48 1.60
N VAL A 140 7.01 0.02 2.13
CA VAL A 140 6.91 1.32 2.79
C VAL A 140 6.79 1.08 4.29
N TYR A 141 7.76 1.59 5.03
CA TYR A 141 7.77 1.59 6.49
C TYR A 141 7.11 2.88 6.94
N LEU A 142 6.03 2.78 7.71
CA LEU A 142 5.21 3.89 8.17
C LEU A 142 5.27 3.92 9.70
N SER A 143 5.60 5.07 10.28
CA SER A 143 5.68 5.27 11.73
C SER A 143 4.79 6.42 12.17
N GLY A 144 4.03 6.19 13.23
CA GLY A 144 3.07 7.15 13.76
C GLY A 144 3.71 8.40 14.39
N PRO A 145 2.87 9.36 14.82
CA PRO A 145 1.41 9.24 14.92
C PRO A 145 0.65 9.73 13.68
N GLY A 146 -0.48 9.10 13.40
CA GLY A 146 -1.42 9.54 12.36
C GLY A 146 -2.16 8.40 11.68
N GLN A 147 -2.94 8.74 10.65
CA GLN A 147 -3.71 7.76 9.89
C GLN A 147 -2.94 7.24 8.67
N VAL A 148 -3.06 5.93 8.46
CA VAL A 148 -2.60 5.24 7.26
C VAL A 148 -3.76 4.44 6.65
N ALA A 149 -3.84 4.44 5.33
CA ALA A 149 -4.75 3.62 4.56
C ALA A 149 -3.95 2.66 3.69
N LEU A 150 -4.27 1.38 3.82
CA LEU A 150 -3.75 0.31 2.97
C LEU A 150 -4.91 -0.40 2.26
N THR A 151 -4.57 -1.23 1.30
CA THR A 151 -5.52 -1.95 0.47
C THR A 151 -5.26 -3.44 0.50
N THR A 152 -6.33 -4.20 0.28
CA THR A 152 -6.33 -5.67 0.34
C THR A 152 -7.27 -6.21 -0.73
N HIS A 153 -6.86 -7.23 -1.47
CA HIS A 153 -7.78 -8.00 -2.30
C HIS A 153 -8.65 -8.88 -1.43
N GLY A 154 -9.91 -8.48 -1.21
CA GLY A 154 -10.81 -9.21 -0.32
C GLY A 154 -10.57 -8.87 1.16
N ASP A 155 -11.09 -9.70 2.05
CA ASP A 155 -10.91 -9.48 3.50
C ASP A 155 -9.57 -10.11 3.94
N PRO A 156 -8.69 -9.36 4.61
CA PRO A 156 -7.39 -9.87 5.01
C PRO A 156 -7.48 -10.86 6.18
N LEU A 157 -6.45 -11.68 6.32
CA LEU A 157 -6.19 -12.50 7.50
C LEU A 157 -4.94 -11.96 8.22
N VAL A 158 -5.05 -11.78 9.54
CA VAL A 158 -3.94 -11.35 10.39
C VAL A 158 -3.44 -12.55 11.20
N MET A 159 -2.13 -12.79 11.16
CA MET A 159 -1.48 -13.94 11.79
C MET A 159 -0.37 -13.46 12.71
N THR A 160 -0.14 -14.16 13.81
CA THR A 160 1.00 -13.94 14.70
C THR A 160 2.14 -14.90 14.35
N PRO A 161 3.40 -14.47 14.33
CA PRO A 161 4.55 -15.36 14.15
C PRO A 161 4.59 -16.52 15.17
N PRO A 162 5.25 -17.66 14.84
CA PRO A 162 5.93 -17.92 13.57
C PRO A 162 4.95 -18.22 12.43
N VAL A 163 5.21 -17.63 11.26
CA VAL A 163 4.37 -17.82 10.06
C VAL A 163 5.21 -17.74 8.78
N TYR A 164 4.81 -18.53 7.78
CA TYR A 164 5.37 -18.50 6.43
C TYR A 164 4.29 -18.04 5.47
N THR A 165 4.61 -17.10 4.59
CA THR A 165 3.63 -16.52 3.66
C THR A 165 4.18 -16.48 2.24
N ASP A 166 3.28 -16.50 1.28
CA ASP A 166 3.61 -16.16 -0.11
C ASP A 166 3.93 -14.64 -0.19
N PRO A 167 5.09 -14.23 -0.72
CA PRO A 167 5.40 -12.83 -0.95
C PRO A 167 4.30 -12.06 -1.70
N ASP A 168 3.66 -12.68 -2.68
CA ASP A 168 2.65 -12.06 -3.55
C ASP A 168 1.27 -11.92 -2.88
N ALA A 169 1.08 -12.58 -1.73
CA ALA A 169 -0.12 -12.46 -0.90
C ALA A 169 0.14 -11.71 0.42
N THR A 170 1.37 -11.26 0.67
CA THR A 170 1.76 -10.58 1.91
C THR A 170 1.60 -9.07 1.77
N VAL A 171 0.71 -8.50 2.59
CA VAL A 171 0.30 -7.10 2.53
C VAL A 171 1.10 -6.21 3.48
N ALA A 172 1.24 -6.64 4.74
CA ALA A 172 1.88 -5.82 5.77
C ALA A 172 2.38 -6.65 6.95
N TRP A 173 3.25 -6.09 7.78
CA TRP A 173 3.70 -6.71 9.03
C TRP A 173 4.25 -5.67 10.02
N SER A 174 4.39 -6.07 11.29
CA SER A 174 5.02 -5.25 12.34
C SER A 174 6.50 -5.01 12.05
N THR A 175 6.98 -3.78 12.15
CA THR A 175 8.36 -3.39 11.77
C THR A 175 9.45 -4.05 12.62
N ASN A 176 9.13 -4.55 13.81
CA ASN A 176 10.05 -5.35 14.64
C ASN A 176 10.32 -6.75 14.06
N LEU A 177 9.56 -7.17 13.05
CA LEU A 177 9.81 -8.39 12.28
C LEU A 177 10.75 -8.09 11.12
N SER A 178 11.84 -8.87 11.04
CA SER A 178 12.78 -8.86 9.90
C SER A 178 12.59 -10.14 9.10
N PRO A 179 11.71 -10.17 8.09
CA PRO A 179 11.45 -11.38 7.32
C PRO A 179 12.70 -11.81 6.54
N SER A 180 12.98 -13.11 6.55
CA SER A 180 13.94 -13.72 5.63
C SER A 180 13.19 -14.31 4.44
N ILE A 181 13.69 -14.05 3.23
CA ILE A 181 13.22 -14.78 2.04
C ILE A 181 13.89 -16.15 2.07
N ALA A 182 13.11 -17.18 2.36
CA ALA A 182 13.56 -18.55 2.32
C ALA A 182 13.24 -19.14 0.94
N THR A 183 14.27 -19.54 0.19
CA THR A 183 14.07 -20.46 -0.94
C THR A 183 13.83 -21.84 -0.36
N ASN A 184 12.66 -22.42 -0.60
CA ASN A 184 12.33 -23.72 -0.02
C ASN A 184 13.23 -24.79 -0.64
N LYS A 185 14.29 -25.21 0.07
CA LYS A 185 15.27 -26.21 -0.42
C LYS A 185 14.74 -27.64 -0.42
N THR A 186 13.51 -27.86 0.06
CA THR A 186 12.83 -29.16 0.11
C THR A 186 11.93 -29.41 -1.11
N ILE A 187 12.03 -28.58 -2.15
CA ILE A 187 11.55 -28.98 -3.47
C ILE A 187 12.53 -30.06 -3.96
N GLU A 188 12.14 -31.32 -3.78
CA GLU A 188 12.83 -32.47 -4.37
C GLU A 188 13.10 -32.21 -5.86
N ILE A 189 14.29 -32.57 -6.31
CA ILE A 189 14.71 -32.51 -7.71
C ILE A 189 13.67 -33.27 -8.56
N GLY A 190 12.71 -32.54 -9.14
CA GLY A 190 11.66 -33.11 -10.00
C GLY A 190 10.23 -32.60 -9.80
N GLN A 191 9.93 -31.79 -8.78
CA GLN A 191 8.60 -31.16 -8.64
C GLN A 191 8.66 -29.65 -8.87
N THR A 192 8.23 -29.20 -10.04
CA THR A 192 8.13 -27.76 -10.36
C THR A 192 6.79 -27.22 -9.85
N SER A 193 6.66 -26.91 -8.56
CA SER A 193 5.40 -26.33 -8.00
C SER A 193 5.20 -24.84 -8.35
N GLY A 194 6.18 -24.15 -8.93
CA GLY A 194 6.10 -22.70 -9.18
C GLY A 194 6.33 -21.83 -7.94
N GLU A 195 6.20 -22.40 -6.74
CA GLU A 195 6.34 -21.74 -5.42
C GLU A 195 7.80 -21.72 -4.94
N GLY A 196 8.66 -20.96 -5.61
CA GLY A 196 10.10 -20.94 -5.30
C GLY A 196 10.51 -20.14 -4.06
N MET A 197 9.66 -19.21 -3.58
CA MET A 197 10.03 -18.23 -2.56
C MET A 197 8.92 -18.09 -1.51
N GLN A 198 9.30 -18.09 -0.24
CA GLN A 198 8.41 -17.83 0.89
C GLN A 198 9.03 -16.77 1.80
N MET A 199 8.19 -15.93 2.39
CA MET A 199 8.61 -15.05 3.48
C MET A 199 8.47 -15.78 4.81
N GLU A 200 9.54 -15.80 5.59
CA GLU A 200 9.58 -16.41 6.92
C GLU A 200 9.60 -15.32 8.00
N PHE A 201 8.62 -15.37 8.91
CA PHE A 201 8.51 -14.48 10.06
C PHE A 201 8.65 -15.31 11.34
N THR A 202 9.73 -15.10 12.10
CA THR A 202 10.10 -15.93 13.28
C THR A 202 10.16 -15.15 14.60
N GLY A 203 9.76 -13.88 14.60
CA GLY A 203 9.73 -13.07 15.81
C GLY A 203 8.85 -13.66 16.93
N SER A 204 9.07 -13.24 18.17
CA SER A 204 8.26 -13.68 19.31
C SER A 204 6.95 -12.89 19.48
N GLU A 205 6.85 -11.72 18.85
CA GLU A 205 5.74 -10.77 18.94
C GLU A 205 5.53 -10.10 17.58
N GLY A 206 4.37 -9.48 17.38
CA GLY A 206 3.99 -8.79 16.14
C GLY A 206 2.95 -9.54 15.33
N PHE A 207 2.66 -9.03 14.14
CA PHE A 207 1.66 -9.57 13.23
C PHE A 207 2.13 -9.53 11.78
N VAL A 208 1.50 -10.37 10.96
CA VAL A 208 1.63 -10.41 9.50
C VAL A 208 0.21 -10.40 8.92
N VAL A 209 -0.01 -9.56 7.92
CA VAL A 209 -1.27 -9.42 7.20
C VAL A 209 -1.12 -10.07 5.83
N VAL A 210 -2.01 -11.01 5.53
CA VAL A 210 -2.11 -11.66 4.22
C VAL A 210 -3.47 -11.41 3.61
N GLN A 211 -3.55 -11.42 2.29
CA GLN A 211 -4.79 -11.28 1.53
C GLN A 211 -5.14 -12.57 0.78
N PRO A 212 -6.42 -12.83 0.49
CA PRO A 212 -6.86 -13.96 -0.34
C PRO A 212 -6.64 -13.72 -1.85
N HIS A 213 -5.45 -13.26 -2.23
CA HIS A 213 -5.05 -13.01 -3.63
C HIS A 213 -3.52 -12.95 -3.75
N GLU A 214 -2.98 -13.49 -4.83
CA GLU A 214 -1.58 -13.39 -5.21
C GLU A 214 -1.43 -12.36 -6.34
N GLU A 215 -0.67 -11.30 -6.10
CA GLU A 215 -0.48 -10.22 -7.08
C GLU A 215 0.52 -10.58 -8.19
N GLY A 216 1.34 -11.62 -8.00
CA GLY A 216 2.40 -12.10 -8.91
C GLY A 216 1.94 -12.88 -10.15
N GLY A 217 0.69 -12.73 -10.56
CA GLY A 217 0.11 -13.37 -11.75
C GLY A 217 0.32 -12.61 -13.06
N GLN A 218 1.53 -12.16 -13.39
CA GLN A 218 1.89 -11.69 -14.74
C GLN A 218 3.15 -12.42 -15.24
N THR A 219 2.91 -13.57 -15.88
CA THR A 219 3.73 -14.16 -16.95
C THR A 219 5.26 -14.01 -16.85
N HIS A 220 5.94 -15.09 -16.44
CA HIS A 220 7.11 -15.50 -17.21
C HIS A 220 6.60 -15.82 -18.63
N GLY A 221 6.64 -14.82 -19.51
CA GLY A 221 6.35 -14.98 -20.92
C GLY A 221 7.25 -16.08 -21.51
N GLN A 222 6.61 -16.91 -22.34
CA GLN A 222 7.16 -18.05 -23.08
C GLN A 222 8.50 -17.77 -23.77
#